data_AF-A0A0N4X8T0-F1
#
_entry.id   AF-A0A0N4X8T0-F1
#
_cell.length_a   1.000
_cell.length_b   1.000
_cell.length_c   1.000
_cell.angle_alpha   90.00
_cell.angle_beta   90.00
_cell.angle_gamma   90.00
#
_symmetry.space_group_name_H-M   'P 1'
#
loop_
_entity.id
_entity.type
_entity.pdbx_description
1 polymer ?
#
loop_
_entity_poly.entity_id
_entity_poly.type
_entity_poly.pdbx_seq_one_letter_code
_entity_poly.pdbx_strand_id
1 'polypeptide(L)'
;MEEKYDNVLFSLAKSLPGGIPELFDVFFSFLARKTDFYSGAGIEEARALMTTYFEKHGKEAFEKAAELKKKREEEERKLAAKRAAQKAKEEAEFKAAQQQANSTSKIEEISEAEAAEFEKKHGEKRIVNEKESAEEKKTDDKEPSGSADDDDEGTGLMPNSGNGADMEHYSWTQTLAEVEVRIPFKVGFPLKSRDIEVKIGKHYIHVALKGHPPVIDGQLHEEIKTESSAWVLEDKKNVTITFEKLNQMTWWTRLVKGDPEINTRKIVPENSKLSDLDGETRKMVEKMMYDQRQKELGLPTSEEKQKHDLIKKFMEQHPEMDFSNAKFG
;
A
#
# COMPACT_ATOMS: atom_id res chain seq x y z
N MET A 1 -11.99 -40.71 1.26
CA MET A 1 -10.90 -41.69 1.49
C MET A 1 -9.53 -41.06 1.26
N GLU A 2 -9.46 -39.74 1.02
CA GLU A 2 -8.46 -39.15 0.12
C GLU A 2 -7.20 -38.64 0.82
N GLU A 3 -7.27 -38.11 2.04
CA GLU A 3 -6.12 -37.43 2.65
C GLU A 3 -5.05 -38.37 3.23
N LYS A 4 -5.32 -39.68 3.29
CA LYS A 4 -4.41 -40.65 3.94
C LYS A 4 -3.05 -40.71 3.25
N TYR A 5 -3.02 -40.54 1.93
CA TYR A 5 -1.79 -40.63 1.15
C TYR A 5 -1.21 -39.27 0.77
N ASP A 6 -1.89 -38.17 1.10
CA ASP A 6 -1.48 -36.81 0.73
C ASP A 6 -0.10 -36.50 1.28
N ASN A 7 0.18 -36.82 2.54
CA ASN A 7 1.50 -36.57 3.13
C ASN A 7 2.64 -37.26 2.36
N VAL A 8 2.40 -38.49 1.87
CA VAL A 8 3.39 -39.25 1.09
C VAL A 8 3.53 -38.63 -0.31
N LEU A 9 2.42 -38.30 -0.97
CA LEU A 9 2.41 -37.68 -2.29
C LEU A 9 3.01 -36.27 -2.27
N PHE A 10 2.74 -35.47 -1.24
CA PHE A 10 3.37 -34.17 -1.02
C PHE A 10 4.85 -34.29 -0.74
N SER A 11 5.27 -35.25 0.09
CA SER A 11 6.69 -35.49 0.34
C SER A 11 7.42 -35.86 -0.95
N LEU A 12 6.81 -36.72 -1.78
CA LEU A 12 7.35 -37.09 -3.08
C LEU A 12 7.40 -35.87 -4.02
N ALA A 13 6.30 -35.11 -4.15
CA ALA A 13 6.26 -33.92 -4.98
C ALA A 13 7.29 -32.86 -4.57
N LYS A 14 7.53 -32.66 -3.26
CA LYS A 14 8.56 -31.74 -2.74
C LYS A 14 9.98 -32.20 -3.07
N SER A 15 10.21 -33.50 -3.15
CA SER A 15 11.52 -34.07 -3.49
C SER A 15 11.87 -33.97 -4.98
N LEU A 16 10.89 -33.65 -5.84
CA LEU A 16 11.04 -33.58 -7.29
C LEU A 16 11.09 -32.11 -7.76
N PRO A 17 12.28 -31.57 -8.15
CA PRO A 17 12.44 -30.16 -8.50
C PRO A 17 11.74 -29.78 -9.81
N GLY A 18 11.45 -30.73 -10.69
CA GLY A 18 10.75 -30.57 -11.96
C GLY A 18 9.23 -30.51 -11.83
N GLY A 19 8.68 -30.52 -10.61
CA GLY A 19 7.26 -30.33 -10.34
C GLY A 19 6.37 -31.45 -10.88
N ILE A 20 5.16 -31.09 -11.32
CA ILE A 20 4.12 -32.04 -11.74
C ILE A 20 4.54 -32.93 -12.92
N PRO A 21 5.21 -32.44 -13.99
CA PRO A 21 5.68 -33.30 -15.07
C PRO A 21 6.63 -34.41 -14.60
N GLU A 22 7.60 -34.08 -13.72
CA GLU A 22 8.54 -35.05 -13.17
C GLU A 22 7.84 -36.05 -12.24
N LEU A 23 6.86 -35.59 -11.45
CA LEU A 23 6.02 -36.46 -10.63
C LEU A 23 5.27 -37.50 -11.47
N PHE A 24 4.70 -37.09 -12.61
CA PHE A 24 4.06 -38.01 -13.54
C PHE A 24 5.04 -38.97 -14.18
N ASP A 25 6.24 -38.51 -14.57
CA ASP A 25 7.27 -39.39 -15.12
C ASP A 25 7.68 -40.48 -14.12
N VAL A 26 7.96 -40.11 -12.86
CA VAL A 26 8.29 -41.05 -11.80
C VAL A 26 7.15 -42.05 -11.55
N PHE A 27 5.90 -41.58 -11.54
CA PHE A 27 4.73 -42.42 -11.33
C PHE A 27 4.51 -43.43 -12.47
N PHE A 28 4.55 -42.99 -13.73
CA PHE A 28 4.39 -43.89 -14.88
C PHE A 28 5.60 -44.83 -15.04
N SER A 29 6.80 -44.36 -14.71
CA SER A 29 8.00 -45.17 -14.64
C SER A 29 7.91 -46.27 -13.56
N PHE A 30 7.28 -45.97 -12.41
CA PHE A 30 6.96 -46.96 -11.39
C PHE A 30 5.97 -48.00 -11.91
N LEU A 31 4.86 -47.58 -12.51
CA LEU A 31 3.86 -48.48 -13.10
C LEU A 31 4.50 -49.41 -14.15
N ALA A 32 5.34 -48.88 -15.04
CA ALA A 32 6.02 -49.67 -16.06
C ALA A 32 6.95 -50.75 -15.51
N ARG A 33 7.60 -50.50 -14.36
CA ARG A 33 8.61 -51.42 -13.80
C ARG A 33 8.09 -52.36 -12.73
N LYS A 34 7.04 -51.97 -12.01
CA LYS A 34 6.60 -52.63 -10.78
C LYS A 34 5.18 -53.17 -10.86
N THR A 35 4.46 -52.91 -11.95
CA THR A 35 3.13 -53.46 -12.16
C THR A 35 3.00 -54.01 -13.58
N ASP A 36 1.92 -54.74 -13.83
CA ASP A 36 1.52 -55.22 -15.14
C ASP A 36 0.68 -54.20 -15.91
N PHE A 37 0.69 -52.93 -15.51
CA PHE A 37 -0.20 -51.89 -16.05
C PHE A 37 -0.15 -51.75 -17.57
N TYR A 38 1.03 -51.88 -18.19
CA TYR A 38 1.18 -51.80 -19.66
C TYR A 38 1.20 -53.17 -20.35
N SER A 39 1.42 -54.26 -19.62
CA SER A 39 1.63 -55.60 -20.18
C SER A 39 0.48 -56.58 -19.96
N GLY A 40 -0.41 -56.30 -18.99
CA GLY A 40 -1.49 -57.20 -18.61
C GLY A 40 -2.63 -57.17 -19.63
N ALA A 41 -3.35 -56.06 -19.65
CA ALA A 41 -4.57 -55.90 -20.45
C ALA A 41 -4.26 -55.26 -21.83
N GLY A 42 -3.22 -54.42 -21.88
CA GLY A 42 -2.72 -53.77 -23.09
C GLY A 42 -2.77 -52.25 -22.98
N ILE A 43 -2.09 -51.57 -23.90
CA ILE A 43 -1.89 -50.11 -23.84
C ILE A 43 -3.23 -49.34 -23.96
N GLU A 44 -4.16 -49.84 -24.78
CA GLU A 44 -5.47 -49.19 -24.98
C GLU A 44 -6.31 -49.18 -23.70
N GLU A 45 -6.30 -50.28 -22.95
CA GLU A 45 -7.06 -50.40 -21.70
C GLU A 45 -6.40 -49.60 -20.57
N ALA A 46 -5.07 -49.58 -20.51
CA ALA A 46 -4.32 -48.70 -19.61
C ALA A 46 -4.63 -47.22 -19.86
N ARG A 47 -4.75 -46.83 -21.14
CA ARG A 47 -5.14 -45.47 -21.54
C ARG A 47 -6.59 -45.16 -21.15
N ALA A 48 -7.52 -46.06 -21.43
CA ALA A 48 -8.93 -45.89 -21.07
C ALA A 48 -9.11 -45.72 -19.56
N LEU A 49 -8.37 -46.50 -18.76
CA LEU A 49 -8.37 -46.39 -17.30
C LEU A 49 -7.86 -45.01 -16.85
N MET A 50 -6.73 -44.55 -17.41
CA MET A 50 -6.17 -43.23 -17.10
C MET A 50 -7.15 -42.09 -17.43
N THR A 51 -7.77 -42.13 -18.62
CA THR A 51 -8.76 -41.14 -19.02
C THR A 51 -9.96 -41.12 -18.07
N THR A 52 -10.45 -42.29 -17.65
CA THR A 52 -11.58 -42.40 -16.73
C THR A 52 -11.31 -41.69 -15.40
N TYR A 53 -10.15 -41.93 -14.78
CA TYR A 53 -9.79 -41.28 -13.52
C TYR A 53 -9.44 -39.80 -13.69
N PHE A 54 -8.80 -39.44 -14.80
CA PHE A 54 -8.52 -38.04 -15.14
C PHE A 54 -9.83 -37.23 -15.26
N GLU A 55 -10.81 -37.74 -16.01
CA GLU A 55 -12.11 -37.09 -16.19
C GLU A 55 -12.90 -37.02 -14.88
N LYS A 56 -12.90 -38.10 -14.09
CA LYS A 56 -13.60 -38.14 -12.79
C LYS A 56 -13.11 -37.03 -11.87
N HIS A 57 -11.80 -36.97 -11.62
CA HIS A 57 -11.22 -35.98 -10.71
C HIS A 57 -11.20 -34.58 -11.33
N GLY A 58 -11.07 -34.48 -12.65
CA GLY A 58 -11.21 -33.21 -13.38
C GLY A 58 -12.61 -32.61 -13.19
N LYS A 59 -13.67 -33.41 -13.35
CA LYS A 59 -15.05 -32.97 -13.15
C LYS A 59 -15.31 -32.48 -11.74
N GLU A 60 -14.88 -33.23 -10.72
CA GLU A 60 -15.01 -32.83 -9.31
C GLU A 60 -14.27 -31.52 -9.01
N ALA A 61 -13.08 -31.32 -9.58
CA ALA A 61 -12.30 -30.09 -9.42
C ALA A 61 -12.98 -28.89 -10.11
N PHE A 62 -13.50 -29.07 -11.33
CA PHE A 62 -14.22 -28.02 -12.06
C PHE A 62 -15.53 -27.65 -11.36
N GLU A 63 -16.28 -28.62 -10.85
CA GLU A 63 -17.52 -28.37 -10.11
C GLU A 63 -17.25 -27.59 -8.82
N LYS A 64 -16.24 -27.97 -8.02
CA LYS A 64 -15.83 -27.22 -6.83
C LYS A 64 -15.37 -25.80 -7.16
N ALA A 65 -14.59 -25.62 -8.23
CA ALA A 65 -14.15 -24.29 -8.66
C ALA A 65 -15.32 -23.41 -9.13
N ALA A 66 -16.28 -23.99 -9.86
CA ALA A 66 -17.48 -23.30 -10.30
C ALA A 66 -18.39 -22.92 -9.13
N GLU A 67 -18.56 -23.81 -8.14
CA GLU A 67 -19.33 -23.54 -6.93
C GLU A 67 -18.70 -22.42 -6.10
N LEU A 68 -17.37 -22.45 -5.90
CA LEU A 68 -16.65 -21.40 -5.19
C LEU A 68 -16.78 -20.03 -5.90
N LYS A 69 -16.66 -20.03 -7.23
CA LYS A 69 -16.86 -18.82 -8.04
C LYS A 69 -18.28 -18.27 -7.90
N LYS A 70 -19.30 -19.12 -8.01
CA LYS A 70 -20.70 -18.73 -7.87
C LYS A 70 -21.00 -18.19 -6.47
N LYS A 71 -20.44 -18.80 -5.42
CA LYS A 71 -20.57 -18.33 -4.04
C LYS A 71 -19.95 -16.94 -3.86
N ARG A 72 -18.75 -16.71 -4.42
CA ARG A 72 -18.08 -15.40 -4.39
C ARG A 72 -18.90 -14.32 -5.11
N GLU A 73 -19.42 -14.63 -6.29
CA GLU A 73 -20.28 -13.71 -7.06
C GLU A 73 -21.58 -13.38 -6.31
N GLU A 74 -22.19 -14.36 -5.62
CA GLU A 74 -23.40 -14.15 -4.84
C GLU A 74 -23.15 -13.28 -3.59
N GLU A 75 -22.03 -13.52 -2.88
CA GLU A 75 -21.60 -12.72 -1.73
C GLU A 75 -21.30 -11.28 -2.15
N GLU A 76 -20.61 -11.08 -3.27
CA GLU A 76 -20.33 -9.75 -3.83
C GLU A 76 -21.61 -9.01 -4.24
N ARG A 77 -22.55 -9.70 -4.90
CA ARG A 77 -23.85 -9.13 -5.26
C ARG A 77 -24.68 -8.75 -4.02
N LYS A 78 -24.68 -9.58 -2.98
CA LYS A 78 -25.34 -9.29 -1.69
C LYS A 78 -24.72 -8.08 -1.01
N LEU A 79 -23.40 -7.96 -1.02
CA LEU A 79 -22.69 -6.81 -0.45
C LEU A 79 -22.97 -5.53 -1.25
N ALA A 80 -22.96 -5.59 -2.58
CA ALA A 80 -23.29 -4.46 -3.44
C ALA A 80 -24.73 -3.97 -3.24
N ALA A 81 -25.70 -4.89 -3.13
CA ALA A 81 -27.09 -4.55 -2.84
C ALA A 81 -27.26 -3.87 -1.47
N LYS A 82 -26.58 -4.36 -0.43
CA LYS A 82 -26.57 -3.72 0.90
C LYS A 82 -25.99 -2.31 0.86
N ARG A 83 -24.87 -2.12 0.16
CA ARG A 83 -24.24 -0.79 -0.01
C ARG A 83 -25.15 0.19 -0.77
N ALA A 84 -25.80 -0.27 -1.84
CA ALA A 84 -26.74 0.55 -2.60
C ALA A 84 -27.96 0.96 -1.75
N ALA A 85 -28.52 0.03 -0.97
CA ALA A 85 -29.63 0.30 -0.06
C ALA A 85 -29.26 1.29 1.05
N GLN A 86 -28.07 1.15 1.64
CA GLN A 86 -27.57 2.09 2.66
C GLN A 86 -27.37 3.50 2.08
N LYS A 87 -26.73 3.61 0.92
CA LYS A 87 -26.52 4.89 0.24
C LYS A 87 -27.84 5.58 -0.11
N ALA A 88 -28.83 4.82 -0.59
CA ALA A 88 -30.16 5.35 -0.88
C ALA A 88 -30.88 5.84 0.40
N LYS A 89 -30.70 5.15 1.53
CA LYS A 89 -31.26 5.57 2.82
C LYS A 89 -30.59 6.85 3.35
N GLU A 90 -29.27 6.93 3.30
CA GLU A 90 -28.50 8.13 3.69
C GLU A 90 -28.85 9.33 2.80
N GLU A 91 -29.01 9.13 1.48
CA GLU A 91 -29.41 10.20 0.56
C GLU A 91 -30.86 10.66 0.83
N ALA A 92 -31.77 9.76 1.18
CA ALA A 92 -33.13 10.09 1.56
C ALA A 92 -33.19 10.86 2.90
N GLU A 93 -32.41 10.45 3.89
CA GLU A 93 -32.27 11.17 5.17
C GLU A 93 -31.65 12.56 4.97
N PHE A 94 -30.62 12.69 4.12
CA PHE A 94 -30.02 13.98 3.79
C PHE A 94 -31.00 14.93 3.09
N LYS A 95 -31.78 14.42 2.12
CA LYS A 95 -32.83 15.21 1.44
C LYS A 95 -33.97 15.61 2.39
N ALA A 96 -34.38 14.71 3.30
CA ALA A 96 -35.39 15.01 4.30
C ALA A 96 -34.91 16.08 5.30
N ALA A 97 -33.64 16.01 5.73
CA ALA A 97 -33.02 17.02 6.59
C ALA A 97 -32.92 18.40 5.91
N GLN A 98 -32.57 18.45 4.61
CA GLN A 98 -32.59 19.69 3.84
C GLN A 98 -34.00 20.29 3.70
N GLN A 99 -35.02 19.46 3.49
CA GLN A 99 -36.40 19.93 3.41
C GLN A 99 -36.92 20.47 4.76
N GLN A 100 -36.49 19.89 5.89
CA GLN A 100 -36.79 20.42 7.23
C GLN A 100 -36.00 21.70 7.57
N ALA A 101 -34.78 21.86 7.06
CA ALA A 101 -34.01 23.10 7.18
C ALA A 101 -34.60 24.26 6.34
N ASN A 102 -35.15 23.95 5.17
CA ASN A 102 -35.84 24.93 4.32
C ASN A 102 -37.23 25.32 4.83
N SER A 103 -37.91 24.48 5.62
CA SER A 103 -39.21 24.85 6.21
C SER A 103 -39.10 25.71 7.48
N THR A 104 -37.91 25.81 8.07
CA THR A 104 -37.65 26.60 9.29
C THR A 104 -37.03 27.97 9.01
N SER A 105 -36.70 28.28 7.76
CA SER A 105 -36.19 29.60 7.34
C SER A 105 -37.29 30.45 6.72
N LYS A 106 -38.16 31.03 7.55
CA LYS A 106 -38.99 32.17 7.15
C LYS A 106 -38.12 33.43 7.21
N ILE A 107 -37.47 33.77 6.10
CA ILE A 107 -36.82 35.08 5.89
C ILE A 107 -37.60 35.78 4.78
N GLU A 108 -38.27 36.88 5.17
CA GLU A 108 -38.84 37.87 4.25
C GLU A 108 -37.72 38.49 3.41
N GLU A 109 -37.99 38.63 2.10
CA GLU A 109 -37.11 39.28 1.13
C GLU A 109 -36.75 40.70 1.57
N ILE A 110 -35.46 40.95 1.80
CA ILE A 110 -34.91 42.31 1.83
C ILE A 110 -34.39 42.60 0.42
N SER A 111 -34.98 43.62 -0.19
CA SER A 111 -34.70 44.06 -1.56
C SER A 111 -33.25 44.50 -1.76
N GLU A 112 -32.81 44.44 -3.01
CA GLU A 112 -31.51 44.76 -3.64
C GLU A 112 -30.88 46.14 -3.34
N ALA A 113 -31.37 46.88 -2.35
CA ALA A 113 -30.95 48.25 -2.02
C ALA A 113 -29.88 48.34 -0.90
N GLU A 114 -29.72 47.34 -0.02
CA GLU A 114 -28.75 47.41 1.09
C GLU A 114 -27.38 46.77 0.78
N ALA A 115 -27.25 45.99 -0.30
CA ALA A 115 -25.96 45.44 -0.74
C ALA A 115 -25.01 46.51 -1.34
N ALA A 116 -25.55 47.68 -1.73
CA ALA A 116 -24.78 48.76 -2.34
C ALA A 116 -24.04 49.66 -1.33
N GLU A 117 -24.34 49.58 -0.02
CA GLU A 117 -23.79 50.50 0.97
C GLU A 117 -22.51 49.98 1.66
N PHE A 118 -22.21 48.67 1.55
CA PHE A 118 -21.01 48.07 2.13
C PHE A 118 -19.77 48.16 1.21
N GLU A 119 -19.94 48.11 -0.13
CA GLU A 119 -18.82 48.24 -1.08
C GLU A 119 -18.21 49.65 -1.13
N LYS A 120 -18.91 50.66 -0.59
CA LYS A 120 -18.42 52.05 -0.61
C LYS A 120 -17.41 52.39 0.49
N LYS A 121 -17.13 51.49 1.44
CA LYS A 121 -16.34 51.83 2.64
C LYS A 121 -14.96 51.17 2.78
N HIS A 122 -14.59 50.16 2.00
CA HIS A 122 -13.28 49.49 2.19
C HIS A 122 -12.55 49.01 0.91
N GLY A 123 -12.81 49.63 -0.23
CA GLY A 123 -11.94 49.50 -1.40
C GLY A 123 -10.99 50.69 -1.53
N GLU A 124 -9.74 50.56 -1.05
CA GLU A 124 -8.52 51.14 -1.67
C GLU A 124 -7.31 51.09 -0.71
N LYS A 125 -6.33 50.22 -1.02
CA LYS A 125 -4.93 50.62 -1.25
C LYS A 125 -4.07 49.40 -1.62
N ARG A 126 -3.76 49.33 -2.91
CA ARG A 126 -2.64 48.58 -3.50
C ARG A 126 -1.59 49.62 -3.87
N ILE A 127 -0.36 49.55 -3.36
CA ILE A 127 0.85 49.97 -4.09
C ILE A 127 2.02 49.08 -3.66
N VAL A 128 2.70 48.52 -4.66
CA VAL A 128 3.99 47.80 -4.60
C VAL A 128 5.06 48.80 -5.07
N ASN A 129 6.22 48.91 -4.39
CA ASN A 129 7.56 48.69 -5.00
C ASN A 129 8.78 48.98 -4.07
N GLU A 130 9.77 48.08 -4.18
CA GLU A 130 11.26 48.19 -4.19
C GLU A 130 11.93 49.58 -3.99
N LYS A 131 13.15 49.77 -3.44
CA LYS A 131 14.37 48.93 -3.24
C LYS A 131 15.43 49.66 -2.37
N GLU A 132 16.39 48.87 -1.83
CA GLU A 132 17.81 49.16 -1.46
C GLU A 132 18.13 50.13 -0.29
N SER A 133 19.17 49.95 0.56
CA SER A 133 20.40 49.12 0.53
C SER A 133 21.10 49.09 1.92
N ALA A 134 21.91 48.02 2.17
CA ALA A 134 23.19 47.90 2.94
C ALA A 134 23.23 48.28 4.46
N GLU A 135 23.99 47.67 5.39
CA GLU A 135 25.06 46.65 5.40
C GLU A 135 25.35 46.19 6.87
N GLU A 136 25.63 44.90 7.06
CA GLU A 136 26.73 44.24 7.83
C GLU A 136 26.97 44.20 9.39
N LYS A 137 27.45 42.98 9.76
CA LYS A 137 28.27 42.45 10.90
C LYS A 137 27.54 41.89 12.15
N LYS A 138 27.54 40.58 12.45
CA LYS A 138 28.57 39.51 12.71
C LYS A 138 28.92 39.31 14.21
N THR A 139 29.19 38.02 14.52
CA THR A 139 29.85 37.37 15.71
C THR A 139 29.00 37.12 16.95
N ASP A 140 29.11 36.01 17.70
CA ASP A 140 29.61 34.63 17.53
C ASP A 140 29.29 33.88 18.85
N ASP A 141 29.09 32.56 18.77
CA ASP A 141 29.18 31.48 19.77
C ASP A 141 28.76 31.62 21.26
N LYS A 142 27.87 30.71 21.70
CA LYS A 142 28.14 29.69 22.76
C LYS A 142 27.00 28.70 23.01
N GLU A 143 27.31 27.41 22.89
CA GLU A 143 26.70 26.28 23.63
C GLU A 143 26.88 26.44 25.17
N PRO A 144 26.11 25.75 26.08
CA PRO A 144 25.71 24.34 25.96
C PRO A 144 24.33 23.90 26.56
N SER A 145 24.04 22.61 26.29
CA SER A 145 23.31 21.60 27.08
C SER A 145 21.77 21.61 27.20
N GLY A 146 21.15 20.65 26.49
CA GLY A 146 20.51 19.47 27.10
C GLY A 146 19.04 19.55 27.52
N SER A 147 18.13 19.04 26.68
CA SER A 147 17.21 17.90 26.96
C SER A 147 16.05 17.87 25.96
N ALA A 148 15.88 16.71 25.31
CA ALA A 148 14.68 16.14 24.67
C ALA A 148 13.42 17.02 24.51
N ASP A 149 12.98 17.27 23.27
CA ASP A 149 11.79 16.61 22.70
C ASP A 149 11.73 16.89 21.18
N ASP A 150 11.17 15.91 20.45
CA ASP A 150 11.16 15.76 18.99
C ASP A 150 10.43 16.88 18.24
N ASP A 151 11.17 17.70 17.49
CA ASP A 151 10.67 18.54 16.40
C ASP A 151 11.59 18.39 15.17
N ASP A 152 11.51 17.27 14.47
CA ASP A 152 12.12 17.13 13.13
C ASP A 152 11.06 17.32 12.03
N GLU A 153 11.06 18.52 11.46
CA GLU A 153 10.36 18.89 10.23
C GLU A 153 10.91 18.08 9.04
N GLY A 154 10.45 16.84 8.87
CA GLY A 154 10.34 16.14 7.58
C GLY A 154 11.48 16.33 6.56
N THR A 155 12.74 16.20 6.99
CA THR A 155 13.96 16.57 6.23
C THR A 155 14.35 15.61 5.09
N GLY A 156 13.53 14.58 4.80
CA GLY A 156 13.78 13.60 3.73
C GLY A 156 13.24 14.01 2.36
N LEU A 157 13.79 13.40 1.30
CA LEU A 157 13.32 13.54 -0.09
C LEU A 157 11.83 13.22 -0.21
N MET A 158 11.11 13.95 -1.05
CA MET A 158 9.71 13.65 -1.32
C MET A 158 9.60 12.32 -2.09
N PRO A 159 8.82 11.33 -1.60
CA PRO A 159 8.67 10.06 -2.31
C PRO A 159 8.08 10.25 -3.71
N ASN A 160 8.51 9.42 -4.66
CA ASN A 160 7.90 9.37 -5.99
C ASN A 160 6.51 8.70 -5.95
N SER A 161 5.81 8.62 -7.09
CA SER A 161 4.47 8.04 -7.17
C SER A 161 4.38 6.58 -6.74
N GLY A 162 5.52 5.86 -6.73
CA GLY A 162 5.62 4.49 -6.23
C GLY A 162 6.26 4.40 -4.85
N ASN A 163 6.19 5.46 -4.04
CA ASN A 163 6.66 5.51 -2.65
C ASN A 163 8.16 5.21 -2.44
N GLY A 164 8.98 5.29 -3.49
CA GLY A 164 10.44 5.21 -3.40
C GLY A 164 11.06 6.57 -3.75
N ALA A 165 12.19 6.56 -4.46
CA ALA A 165 12.90 7.78 -4.83
C ALA A 165 13.39 7.76 -6.28
N ASP A 166 13.51 8.95 -6.86
CA ASP A 166 14.16 9.16 -8.15
C ASP A 166 15.58 9.70 -7.90
N MET A 167 16.59 8.88 -8.19
CA MET A 167 18.01 9.25 -8.07
C MET A 167 18.58 9.63 -9.45
N GLU A 168 19.83 10.11 -9.48
CA GLU A 168 20.46 10.57 -10.72
C GLU A 168 20.63 9.45 -11.78
N HIS A 169 20.89 8.21 -11.34
CA HIS A 169 21.23 7.09 -12.23
C HIS A 169 20.23 5.93 -12.17
N TYR A 170 19.29 5.94 -11.23
CA TYR A 170 18.24 4.94 -11.10
C TYR A 170 17.04 5.53 -10.35
N SER A 171 15.88 4.91 -10.51
CA SER A 171 14.71 5.18 -9.68
C SER A 171 14.29 3.89 -9.02
N TRP A 172 13.66 3.97 -7.86
CA TRP A 172 13.07 2.80 -7.23
C TRP A 172 11.70 3.13 -6.66
N THR A 173 10.87 2.11 -6.59
CA THR A 173 9.53 2.14 -6.03
C THR A 173 9.37 0.98 -5.07
N GLN A 174 8.41 1.07 -4.17
CA GLN A 174 8.18 0.04 -3.17
C GLN A 174 6.71 -0.07 -2.79
N THR A 175 6.35 -1.28 -2.38
CA THR A 175 5.19 -1.54 -1.53
C THR A 175 5.68 -1.97 -0.15
N LEU A 176 4.78 -2.38 0.74
CA LEU A 176 5.17 -3.02 1.98
C LEU A 176 5.91 -4.35 1.76
N ALA A 177 5.61 -5.07 0.67
CA ALA A 177 6.14 -6.40 0.41
C ALA A 177 7.38 -6.41 -0.50
N GLU A 178 7.46 -5.50 -1.46
CA GLU A 178 8.46 -5.57 -2.53
C GLU A 178 9.10 -4.23 -2.86
N VAL A 179 10.24 -4.29 -3.53
CA VAL A 179 10.97 -3.16 -4.09
C VAL A 179 11.23 -3.44 -5.57
N GLU A 180 11.00 -2.44 -6.40
CA GLU A 180 11.34 -2.42 -7.82
C GLU A 180 12.36 -1.32 -8.08
N VAL A 181 13.48 -1.66 -8.71
CA VAL A 181 14.57 -0.74 -9.05
C VAL A 181 14.70 -0.68 -10.57
N ARG A 182 14.70 0.52 -11.12
CA ARG A 182 14.77 0.78 -12.55
C ARG A 182 16.00 1.62 -12.90
N ILE A 183 16.84 1.10 -13.79
CA ILE A 183 18.15 1.65 -14.11
C ILE A 183 18.23 1.88 -15.62
N PRO A 184 18.07 3.13 -16.08
CA PRO A 184 18.19 3.47 -17.50
C PRO A 184 19.65 3.64 -17.92
N PHE A 185 20.15 2.77 -18.79
CA PHE A 185 21.49 2.90 -19.36
C PHE A 185 21.47 3.75 -20.65
N LYS A 186 22.15 4.90 -20.62
CA LYS A 186 22.28 5.83 -21.76
C LYS A 186 23.44 5.43 -22.68
N VAL A 187 23.32 4.27 -23.33
CA VAL A 187 24.32 3.77 -24.29
C VAL A 187 23.86 3.93 -25.75
N GLY A 188 24.82 4.15 -26.65
CA GLY A 188 24.56 4.34 -28.09
C GLY A 188 24.25 3.05 -28.86
N PHE A 189 24.21 1.90 -28.19
CA PHE A 189 23.96 0.59 -28.78
C PHE A 189 22.92 -0.20 -27.96
N PRO A 190 22.20 -1.16 -28.56
CA PRO A 190 21.26 -1.99 -27.82
C PRO A 190 21.99 -2.96 -26.88
N LEU A 191 21.68 -2.88 -25.59
CA LEU A 191 22.25 -3.77 -24.57
C LEU A 191 21.74 -5.21 -24.75
N LYS A 192 22.58 -6.17 -24.37
CA LYS A 192 22.23 -7.57 -24.18
C LYS A 192 22.47 -7.96 -22.73
N SER A 193 21.78 -8.99 -22.25
CA SER A 193 21.93 -9.49 -20.88
C SER A 193 23.37 -9.82 -20.50
N ARG A 194 24.19 -10.26 -21.48
CA ARG A 194 25.61 -10.58 -21.25
C ARG A 194 26.50 -9.36 -20.98
N ASP A 195 26.04 -8.16 -21.34
CA ASP A 195 26.79 -6.91 -21.19
C ASP A 195 26.58 -6.31 -19.80
N ILE A 196 25.64 -6.84 -19.03
CA ILE A 196 25.21 -6.34 -17.72
C ILE A 196 25.67 -7.31 -16.64
N GLU A 197 26.16 -6.76 -15.54
CA GLU A 197 26.52 -7.50 -14.34
C GLU A 197 25.54 -7.12 -13.23
N VAL A 198 24.71 -8.10 -12.81
CA VAL A 198 23.76 -7.96 -11.72
C VAL A 198 24.08 -9.00 -10.66
N LYS A 199 24.37 -8.57 -9.43
CA LYS A 199 24.56 -9.44 -8.27
C LYS A 199 23.61 -8.97 -7.17
N ILE A 200 22.75 -9.88 -6.73
CA ILE A 200 21.76 -9.63 -5.67
C ILE A 200 22.05 -10.61 -4.55
N GLY A 201 22.36 -10.08 -3.37
CA GLY A 201 22.59 -10.83 -2.15
C GLY A 201 21.61 -10.38 -1.06
N LYS A 202 21.58 -11.12 0.05
CA LYS A 202 20.62 -10.90 1.15
C LYS A 202 20.61 -9.47 1.71
N HIS A 203 21.78 -8.81 1.69
CA HIS A 203 21.98 -7.45 2.18
C HIS A 203 22.69 -6.56 1.16
N TYR A 204 22.80 -6.96 -0.09
CA TYR A 204 23.73 -6.32 -1.02
C TYR A 204 23.19 -6.34 -2.44
N ILE A 205 23.38 -5.23 -3.15
CA ILE A 205 23.04 -5.11 -4.55
C ILE A 205 24.21 -4.49 -5.30
N HIS A 206 24.53 -5.09 -6.44
CA HIS A 206 25.52 -4.58 -7.38
C HIS A 206 24.97 -4.66 -8.80
N VAL A 207 25.01 -3.53 -9.49
CA VAL A 207 24.56 -3.41 -10.87
C VAL A 207 25.55 -2.55 -11.64
N ALA A 208 26.16 -3.14 -12.67
CA ALA A 208 27.14 -2.48 -13.51
C ALA A 208 26.97 -2.87 -14.98
N LEU A 209 27.40 -1.97 -15.87
CA LEU A 209 27.71 -2.33 -17.24
C LEU A 209 29.12 -2.92 -17.25
N LYS A 210 29.34 -4.09 -17.87
CA LYS A 210 30.64 -4.77 -17.85
C LYS A 210 31.75 -3.86 -18.36
N GLY A 211 32.81 -3.72 -17.58
CA GLY A 211 33.95 -2.86 -17.89
C GLY A 211 33.78 -1.38 -17.54
N HIS A 212 32.65 -1.00 -16.93
CA HIS A 212 32.38 0.36 -16.44
C HIS A 212 32.21 0.37 -14.91
N PRO A 213 32.30 1.55 -14.28
CA PRO A 213 31.96 1.70 -12.87
C PRO A 213 30.53 1.23 -12.58
N PRO A 214 30.27 0.65 -11.39
CA PRO A 214 28.93 0.24 -11.02
C PRO A 214 28.00 1.44 -10.88
N VAL A 215 26.75 1.26 -11.31
CA VAL A 215 25.68 2.24 -11.11
C VAL A 215 25.16 2.16 -9.68
N ILE A 216 25.04 0.93 -9.17
CA ILE A 216 24.67 0.65 -7.79
C ILE A 216 25.69 -0.34 -7.25
N ASP A 217 26.30 -0.04 -6.12
CA ASP A 217 27.17 -0.94 -5.38
C ASP A 217 27.08 -0.59 -3.90
N GLY A 218 26.28 -1.34 -3.14
CA GLY A 218 26.04 -0.98 -1.76
C GLY A 218 25.25 -2.00 -0.96
N GLN A 219 25.32 -1.82 0.36
CA GLN A 219 24.49 -2.59 1.29
C GLN A 219 23.05 -2.11 1.19
N LEU A 220 22.09 -3.02 1.02
CA LEU A 220 20.66 -2.70 1.05
C LEU A 220 20.26 -2.14 2.43
N HIS A 221 19.18 -1.38 2.47
CA HIS A 221 18.63 -0.85 3.72
C HIS A 221 18.29 -1.97 4.72
N GLU A 222 17.61 -3.01 4.25
CA GLU A 222 17.19 -4.18 5.04
C GLU A 222 17.33 -5.49 4.25
N GLU A 223 17.07 -6.62 4.92
CA GLU A 223 17.15 -7.95 4.33
C GLU A 223 16.07 -8.21 3.27
N ILE A 224 16.46 -8.94 2.21
CA ILE A 224 15.56 -9.37 1.14
C ILE A 224 15.56 -10.89 0.99
N LYS A 225 14.49 -11.42 0.39
CA LYS A 225 14.41 -12.82 -0.03
C LYS A 225 15.10 -12.96 -1.40
N THR A 226 16.35 -13.44 -1.38
CA THR A 226 17.15 -13.57 -2.61
C THR A 226 16.55 -14.52 -3.63
N GLU A 227 15.80 -15.53 -3.19
CA GLU A 227 15.17 -16.53 -4.07
C GLU A 227 14.02 -15.96 -4.91
N SER A 228 13.35 -14.91 -4.44
CA SER A 228 12.30 -14.20 -5.19
C SER A 228 12.82 -12.97 -5.94
N SER A 229 14.14 -12.78 -5.97
CA SER A 229 14.75 -11.66 -6.71
C SER A 229 14.87 -11.99 -8.20
N ALA A 230 14.39 -11.10 -9.06
CA ALA A 230 14.48 -11.22 -10.51
C ALA A 230 15.00 -9.92 -11.13
N TRP A 231 15.60 -10.02 -12.31
CA TRP A 231 15.94 -8.85 -13.11
C TRP A 231 15.63 -9.09 -14.58
N VAL A 232 15.26 -8.01 -15.27
CA VAL A 232 14.87 -8.01 -16.68
C VAL A 232 15.55 -6.85 -17.39
N LEU A 233 15.93 -7.07 -18.64
CA LEU A 233 16.38 -6.01 -19.54
C LEU A 233 15.23 -5.60 -20.46
N GLU A 234 14.61 -4.47 -20.17
CA GLU A 234 13.54 -3.86 -20.95
C GLU A 234 14.11 -2.96 -22.06
N ASP A 235 13.49 -3.01 -23.24
CA ASP A 235 13.78 -2.16 -24.40
C ASP A 235 15.26 -2.11 -24.82
N LYS A 236 16.05 -3.10 -24.39
CA LYS A 236 17.51 -3.18 -24.57
C LYS A 236 18.26 -1.98 -24.01
N LYS A 237 17.68 -1.27 -23.03
CA LYS A 237 18.27 -0.06 -22.42
C LYS A 237 17.99 0.09 -20.93
N ASN A 238 16.90 -0.47 -20.42
CA ASN A 238 16.50 -0.30 -19.02
C ASN A 238 16.64 -1.64 -18.29
N VAL A 239 17.37 -1.64 -17.18
CA VAL A 239 17.40 -2.80 -16.28
C VAL A 239 16.38 -2.58 -15.19
N THR A 240 15.44 -3.51 -15.06
CA THR A 240 14.45 -3.53 -13.98
C THR A 240 14.79 -4.70 -13.06
N ILE A 241 14.90 -4.44 -11.76
CA ILE A 241 15.19 -5.43 -10.73
C ILE A 241 14.05 -5.42 -9.74
N THR A 242 13.49 -6.59 -9.45
CA THR A 242 12.43 -6.76 -8.44
C THR A 242 12.91 -7.73 -7.37
N PHE A 243 12.66 -7.39 -6.12
CA PHE A 243 12.91 -8.31 -5.00
C PHE A 243 11.94 -8.08 -3.85
N GLU A 244 11.68 -9.16 -3.12
CA GLU A 244 10.77 -9.15 -1.98
C GLU A 244 11.53 -8.87 -0.69
N LYS A 245 10.95 -8.01 0.15
CA LYS A 245 11.47 -7.72 1.48
C LYS A 245 11.31 -8.95 2.38
N LEU A 246 12.27 -9.18 3.26
CA LEU A 246 12.10 -10.18 4.30
C LEU A 246 11.09 -9.70 5.34
N ASN A 247 11.19 -8.44 5.76
CA ASN A 247 10.22 -7.77 6.62
C ASN A 247 9.21 -6.98 5.78
N GLN A 248 8.00 -7.52 5.66
CA GLN A 248 6.91 -6.93 4.86
C GLN A 248 6.06 -5.90 5.62
N MET A 249 6.51 -5.43 6.78
CA MET A 249 5.76 -4.45 7.60
C MET A 249 6.44 -3.08 7.66
N THR A 250 7.52 -2.86 6.90
CA THR A 250 8.36 -1.65 7.00
C THR A 250 8.57 -0.97 5.65
N TRP A 251 8.35 0.34 5.63
CA TRP A 251 8.72 1.21 4.52
C TRP A 251 10.21 1.51 4.58
N TRP A 252 10.91 1.28 3.47
CA TRP A 252 12.33 1.60 3.39
C TRP A 252 12.49 3.11 3.20
N THR A 253 13.39 3.71 3.97
CA THR A 253 13.75 5.13 3.80
C THR A 253 14.70 5.34 2.62
N ARG A 254 15.41 4.30 2.18
CA ARG A 254 16.40 4.35 1.11
C ARG A 254 16.60 2.97 0.49
N LEU A 255 17.21 2.89 -0.69
CA LEU A 255 17.53 1.61 -1.34
C LEU A 255 18.81 1.00 -0.77
N VAL A 256 19.91 1.75 -0.84
CA VAL A 256 21.22 1.36 -0.28
C VAL A 256 21.65 2.30 0.85
N LYS A 257 22.46 1.80 1.77
CA LYS A 257 23.08 2.61 2.83
C LYS A 257 24.06 3.59 2.19
N GLY A 258 23.85 4.88 2.46
CA GLY A 258 24.61 5.98 1.84
C GLY A 258 23.73 6.86 0.94
N ASP A 259 22.62 6.33 0.43
CA ASP A 259 21.65 7.13 -0.31
C ASP A 259 20.93 8.14 0.60
N PRO A 260 20.46 9.26 0.02
CA PRO A 260 19.56 10.17 0.72
C PRO A 260 18.24 9.45 1.08
N GLU A 261 17.70 9.80 2.24
CA GLU A 261 16.46 9.19 2.74
C GLU A 261 15.22 9.91 2.21
N ILE A 262 14.17 9.14 1.93
CA ILE A 262 12.84 9.66 1.65
C ILE A 262 12.07 9.92 2.94
N ASN A 263 11.19 10.90 2.90
CA ASN A 263 10.27 11.18 4.00
C ASN A 263 9.11 10.16 3.97
N THR A 264 9.26 9.09 4.77
CA THR A 264 8.26 8.01 4.86
C THR A 264 6.91 8.46 5.41
N ARG A 265 6.82 9.63 6.08
CA ARG A 265 5.54 10.22 6.51
C ARG A 265 4.68 10.70 5.34
N LYS A 266 5.25 10.89 4.15
CA LYS A 266 4.56 11.32 2.93
C LYS A 266 4.22 10.16 1.98
N ILE A 267 4.50 8.91 2.38
CA ILE A 267 4.15 7.72 1.61
C ILE A 267 2.63 7.54 1.58
N VAL A 268 2.09 7.17 0.43
CA VAL A 268 0.67 6.86 0.22
C VAL A 268 0.53 5.35 -0.01
N PRO A 269 0.01 4.57 0.97
CA PRO A 269 -0.17 3.13 0.82
C PRO A 269 -1.11 2.78 -0.34
N GLU A 270 -0.90 1.66 -1.03
CA GLU A 270 -1.74 1.25 -2.17
C GLU A 270 -3.23 1.08 -1.81
N ASN A 271 -3.54 0.64 -0.58
CA ASN A 271 -4.91 0.51 -0.06
C ASN A 271 -5.54 1.84 0.37
N SER A 272 -4.97 2.98 -0.04
CA SER A 272 -5.47 4.32 0.29
C SER A 272 -6.87 4.62 -0.27
N LYS A 273 -7.43 3.75 -1.11
CA LYS A 273 -8.86 3.76 -1.39
C LYS A 273 -9.62 3.13 -0.23
N LEU A 274 -10.11 3.98 0.66
CA LEU A 274 -11.09 3.66 1.72
C LEU A 274 -12.29 2.82 1.22
N SER A 275 -12.58 2.78 -0.08
CA SER A 275 -13.60 1.92 -0.69
C SER A 275 -13.30 0.43 -0.63
N ASP A 276 -12.02 0.07 -0.56
CA ASP A 276 -11.55 -1.31 -0.75
C ASP A 276 -11.35 -2.04 0.60
N LEU A 277 -11.41 -1.28 1.70
CA LEU A 277 -11.42 -1.79 3.07
C LEU A 277 -12.83 -2.25 3.49
N ASP A 278 -12.90 -3.31 4.29
CA ASP A 278 -14.14 -3.71 4.94
C ASP A 278 -14.63 -2.62 5.91
N GLY A 279 -15.93 -2.61 6.22
CA GLY A 279 -16.56 -1.49 6.94
C GLY A 279 -16.06 -1.26 8.36
N GLU A 280 -15.44 -2.26 8.99
CA GLU A 280 -14.88 -2.14 10.35
C GLU A 280 -13.47 -1.55 10.29
N THR A 281 -12.60 -2.12 9.45
CA THR A 281 -11.24 -1.62 9.21
C THR A 281 -11.27 -0.21 8.64
N ARG A 282 -12.20 0.09 7.73
CA ARG A 282 -12.40 1.43 7.16
C ARG A 282 -12.68 2.47 8.24
N LYS A 283 -13.60 2.19 9.17
CA LYS A 283 -13.93 3.12 10.27
C LYS A 283 -12.73 3.37 11.18
N MET A 284 -11.94 2.33 11.45
CA MET A 284 -10.73 2.46 12.26
C MET A 284 -9.66 3.31 11.55
N VAL A 285 -9.44 3.10 10.25
CA VAL A 285 -8.50 3.89 9.45
C VAL A 285 -8.99 5.33 9.25
N GLU A 286 -10.30 5.56 9.04
CA GLU A 286 -10.90 6.90 8.98
C GLU A 286 -10.75 7.66 10.31
N LYS A 287 -10.97 6.99 11.45
CA LYS A 287 -10.73 7.57 12.77
C LYS A 287 -9.26 7.95 12.93
N MET A 288 -8.36 7.05 12.55
CA MET A 288 -6.91 7.28 12.67
C MET A 288 -6.44 8.45 11.77
N MET A 289 -6.95 8.54 10.54
CA MET A 289 -6.67 9.66 9.63
C MET A 289 -7.27 10.99 10.13
N TYR A 290 -8.48 10.97 10.70
CA TYR A 290 -9.10 12.15 11.29
C TYR A 290 -8.28 12.64 12.49
N ASP A 291 -7.91 11.73 13.40
CA ASP A 291 -7.14 12.06 14.61
C ASP A 291 -5.75 12.60 14.26
N GLN A 292 -5.10 12.04 13.24
CA GLN A 292 -3.81 12.53 12.76
C GLN A 292 -3.91 13.94 12.17
N ARG A 293 -4.96 14.23 11.39
CA ARG A 293 -5.24 15.58 10.88
C ARG A 293 -5.59 16.57 11.99
N GLN A 294 -6.35 16.16 13.00
CA GLN A 294 -6.65 17.00 14.15
C GLN A 294 -5.37 17.35 14.91
N LYS A 295 -4.49 16.38 15.16
CA LYS A 295 -3.18 16.62 15.81
C LYS A 295 -2.31 17.60 15.03
N GLU A 296 -2.21 17.45 13.70
CA GLU A 296 -1.46 18.39 12.86
C GLU A 296 -2.02 19.82 12.91
N LEU A 297 -3.33 19.96 13.10
CA LEU A 297 -4.01 21.25 13.23
C LEU A 297 -4.05 21.76 14.69
N GLY A 298 -3.44 21.04 15.65
CA GLY A 298 -3.54 21.34 17.09
C GLY A 298 -4.96 21.26 17.65
N LEU A 299 -5.86 20.55 16.96
CA LEU A 299 -7.26 20.36 17.33
C LEU A 299 -7.45 19.05 18.14
N PRO A 300 -8.49 18.95 18.98
CA PRO A 300 -8.76 17.76 19.78
C PRO A 300 -9.03 16.52 18.90
N THR A 301 -8.40 15.41 19.24
CA THR A 301 -8.65 14.08 18.64
C THR A 301 -10.09 13.61 18.93
N SER A 302 -10.54 12.58 18.23
CA SER A 302 -11.88 12.00 18.43
C SER A 302 -12.13 11.57 19.87
N GLU A 303 -11.10 11.05 20.57
CA GLU A 303 -11.22 10.62 21.96
C GLU A 303 -11.25 11.78 22.93
N GLU A 304 -10.44 12.82 22.71
CA GLU A 304 -10.46 14.05 23.50
C GLU A 304 -11.80 14.77 23.31
N LYS A 305 -12.32 14.83 22.09
CA LYS A 305 -13.63 15.41 21.80
C LYS A 305 -14.75 14.65 22.49
N GLN A 306 -14.72 13.32 22.46
CA GLN A 306 -15.69 12.48 23.20
C GLN A 306 -15.59 12.70 24.71
N LYS A 307 -14.38 12.78 25.28
CA LYS A 307 -14.19 13.10 26.70
C LYS A 307 -14.74 14.49 27.05
N HIS A 308 -14.43 15.49 26.23
CA HIS A 308 -14.97 16.85 26.40
C HIS A 308 -16.50 16.87 26.36
N ASP A 309 -17.12 16.15 25.42
CA ASP A 309 -18.57 16.07 25.31
C ASP A 309 -19.21 15.34 26.50
N LEU A 310 -18.54 14.30 27.02
CA LEU A 310 -19.00 13.57 28.21
C LEU A 310 -18.93 14.45 29.46
N ILE A 311 -17.80 15.15 29.66
CA ILE A 311 -17.58 16.07 30.76
C ILE A 311 -18.60 17.21 30.68
N LYS A 312 -18.83 17.77 29.49
CA LYS A 312 -19.81 18.83 29.28
C LYS A 312 -21.23 18.38 29.65
N LYS A 313 -21.65 17.19 29.21
CA LYS A 313 -22.95 16.61 29.61
C LYS A 313 -23.03 16.35 31.12
N PHE A 314 -21.93 15.92 31.72
CA PHE A 314 -21.86 15.70 33.16
C PHE A 314 -21.99 17.01 33.96
N MET A 315 -21.34 18.09 33.52
CA MET A 315 -21.47 19.42 34.10
C MET A 315 -22.90 19.98 33.94
N GLU A 316 -23.53 19.76 32.78
CA GLU A 316 -24.92 20.17 32.52
C GLU A 316 -25.94 19.40 33.37
N GLN A 317 -25.67 18.12 33.66
CA GLN A 317 -26.53 17.28 34.49
C GLN A 317 -26.31 17.46 36.00
N HIS A 318 -25.17 18.03 36.40
CA HIS A 318 -24.82 18.31 37.79
C HIS A 318 -24.45 19.78 38.01
N PRO A 319 -25.39 20.72 37.80
CA PRO A 319 -25.15 22.16 37.95
C PRO A 319 -24.85 22.60 39.39
N GLU A 320 -25.06 21.72 40.38
CA GLU A 320 -24.74 21.95 41.79
C GLU A 320 -23.27 21.65 42.14
N MET A 321 -22.51 20.99 41.26
CA MET A 321 -21.07 20.77 41.44
C MET A 321 -20.26 21.89 40.80
N ASP A 322 -19.36 22.50 41.57
CA ASP A 322 -18.43 23.52 41.10
C ASP A 322 -17.18 22.88 40.48
N PHE A 323 -17.06 23.00 39.16
CA PHE A 323 -15.94 22.47 38.38
C PHE A 323 -14.86 23.53 38.08
N SER A 324 -14.95 24.73 38.64
CA SER A 324 -14.00 25.82 38.41
C SER A 324 -12.55 25.48 38.79
N ASN A 325 -12.33 24.52 39.69
CA ASN A 325 -11.01 24.05 40.12
C ASN A 325 -10.61 22.67 39.54
N ALA A 326 -11.38 22.10 38.61
CA ALA A 326 -11.09 20.80 38.02
C ALA A 326 -9.99 20.92 36.96
N LYS A 327 -8.89 20.17 37.12
CA LYS A 327 -7.86 20.01 36.08
C LYS A 327 -8.29 18.91 35.12
N PHE A 328 -8.67 19.31 33.91
CA PHE A 328 -8.92 18.40 32.80
C PHE A 328 -7.60 18.24 32.04
N GLY A 329 -6.99 17.07 32.16
CA GLY A 329 -5.74 16.70 31.49
C GLY A 329 -5.99 15.80 30.30
#